data_AF-K1UBG5-F1
#
_entry.id   AF-K1UBG5-F1
#
_cell.length_a   1.000
_cell.length_b   1.000
_cell.length_c   1.000
_cell.angle_alpha   90.00
_cell.angle_beta   90.00
_cell.angle_gamma   90.00
#
_symmetry.space_group_name_H-M   'P 1'
#
loop_
_entity.id
_entity.type
_entity.pdbx_description
1 polymer ?
#
loop_
_entity_poly.entity_id
_entity_poly.type
_entity_poly.pdbx_seq_one_letter_code
_entity_poly.pdbx_strand_id
1 'polypeptide(L)'
;MASILGLLPAQAFAMSVGQTASSWLGDQYVGSDGNHYRAPAPYTYLAYHADGTIDVHTSSGGNAYRHYMLTDSDGISHQVYCVESGIPYHTSENTYVSESGTNSQYLNLLPAEARRGITLTAIYGWKPGAALPVSGINEDDYKMATQIILWEYQQQLRSDPYNRHGNGHADGDQYFSVIAGRPAEKAYDWILAQVASHSTVPSFTSSKKSEAPELELKWDVEKKVYTLTVTDTNNLKIDLEALKGSGVSVTRNGNEYTFTSRQMMMDPVLFEFRKNIPVANDMLIWGRPGYQTMMTGASDPVSFFVKIKTETYGTAKLVKTSEDGIVSGITFHISGTDILGNEVNEEVTTGENGQIEKKLLPGTYLVKELPVDRYVTPSAQYVTIESGQTSSVHFSNILKKFRVHVVKSDADTGNAQGDATLAGAPMGSSVMAN
;
A
#
# COMPACT_ATOMS: atom_id res chain seq x y z
N MET A 1 10.26 -12.32 -12.28
CA MET A 1 11.37 -13.02 -11.63
C MET A 1 11.03 -13.14 -10.15
N ALA A 2 10.99 -14.35 -9.63
CA ALA A 2 10.75 -14.59 -8.21
C ALA A 2 11.99 -14.10 -7.43
N SER A 3 11.87 -12.99 -6.71
CA SER A 3 12.90 -12.59 -5.75
C SER A 3 12.90 -13.61 -4.63
N ILE A 4 14.01 -14.32 -4.51
CA ILE A 4 14.35 -15.13 -3.34
C ILE A 4 14.30 -14.18 -2.15
N LEU A 5 13.36 -14.44 -1.24
CA LEU A 5 13.33 -13.85 0.09
C LEU A 5 14.69 -14.11 0.74
N GLY A 6 15.51 -13.07 0.79
CA GLY A 6 16.54 -12.97 1.81
C GLY A 6 15.82 -12.89 3.14
N LEU A 7 15.58 -14.04 3.76
CA LEU A 7 15.42 -14.14 5.20
C LEU A 7 16.68 -13.49 5.78
N LEU A 8 16.57 -12.23 6.18
CA LEU A 8 17.55 -11.67 7.11
C LEU A 8 17.56 -12.63 8.31
N PRO A 9 18.73 -13.13 8.73
CA PRO A 9 18.79 -13.93 9.93
C PRO A 9 18.21 -13.07 11.05
N ALA A 10 17.09 -13.50 11.62
CA ALA A 10 16.65 -13.08 12.93
C ALA A 10 17.63 -13.64 13.97
N GLN A 11 18.91 -13.21 13.89
CA GLN A 11 19.79 -13.28 15.04
C GLN A 11 19.33 -12.15 15.96
N ALA A 12 18.51 -12.56 16.91
CA ALA A 12 17.95 -11.75 17.96
C ALA A 12 19.04 -10.90 18.63
N PHE A 13 18.92 -9.58 18.51
CA PHE A 13 19.54 -8.64 19.45
C PHE A 13 18.78 -8.75 20.77
N ALA A 14 19.03 -9.78 21.57
CA ALA A 14 18.36 -10.00 22.85
C ALA A 14 18.82 -9.02 23.95
N MET A 15 19.07 -7.76 23.61
CA MET A 15 19.23 -6.73 24.62
C MET A 15 17.84 -6.36 25.16
N SER A 16 17.69 -6.34 26.48
CA SER A 16 16.44 -6.08 27.19
C SER A 16 16.63 -5.03 28.27
N VAL A 17 15.53 -4.41 28.71
CA VAL A 17 15.54 -3.39 29.78
C VAL A 17 16.05 -3.99 31.10
N GLY A 18 16.91 -3.26 31.79
CA GLY A 18 17.49 -3.66 33.09
C GLY A 18 18.73 -4.55 33.01
N GLN A 19 19.25 -4.82 31.81
CA GLN A 19 20.52 -5.52 31.63
C GLN A 19 21.69 -4.62 31.99
N THR A 20 22.78 -5.25 32.44
CA THR A 20 24.05 -4.56 32.68
C THR A 20 25.03 -4.84 31.55
N ALA A 21 25.93 -3.89 31.28
CA ALA A 21 26.97 -4.05 30.27
C ALA A 21 28.32 -3.47 30.70
N SER A 22 29.39 -4.11 30.23
CA SER A 22 30.78 -3.67 30.36
C SER A 22 31.15 -2.76 29.18
N SER A 23 31.91 -1.70 29.43
CA SER A 23 32.29 -0.73 28.38
C SER A 23 33.75 -0.86 27.99
N TRP A 24 34.04 -0.73 26.68
CA TRP A 24 35.39 -0.64 26.15
C TRP A 24 35.45 0.12 24.82
N LEU A 25 36.65 0.58 24.45
CA LEU A 25 36.89 1.30 23.20
C LEU A 25 37.50 0.38 22.16
N GLY A 26 36.84 0.26 21.01
CA GLY A 26 37.39 -0.40 19.84
C GLY A 26 38.39 0.47 19.08
N ASP A 27 38.64 0.07 17.84
CA ASP A 27 39.57 0.75 16.94
C ASP A 27 39.09 2.15 16.56
N GLN A 28 40.00 2.94 16.00
CA GLN A 28 39.68 4.28 15.50
C GLN A 28 38.83 4.18 14.23
N TYR A 29 37.88 5.09 14.06
CA TYR A 29 37.16 5.20 12.80
C TYR A 29 38.12 5.62 11.68
N VAL A 30 38.11 4.89 10.57
CA VAL A 30 38.92 5.18 9.36
C VAL A 30 37.98 5.36 8.18
N GLY A 31 37.92 6.56 7.63
CA GLY A 31 37.09 6.82 6.45
C GLY A 31 37.60 6.06 5.23
N SER A 32 36.75 5.94 4.20
CA SER A 32 37.18 5.35 2.92
C SER A 32 38.29 6.16 2.21
N ASP A 33 38.54 7.39 2.65
CA ASP A 33 39.68 8.22 2.27
C ASP A 33 41.00 7.83 2.98
N GLY A 34 40.98 6.82 3.85
CA GLY A 34 42.13 6.30 4.59
C GLY A 34 42.51 7.12 5.83
N ASN A 35 41.79 8.20 6.14
CA ASN A 35 42.10 9.09 7.25
C ASN A 35 41.16 8.89 8.44
N HIS A 36 41.67 9.14 9.65
CA HIS A 36 40.84 9.09 10.86
C HIS A 36 39.82 10.24 10.94
N TYR A 37 38.66 9.97 11.52
CA TYR A 37 37.74 11.02 11.96
C TYR A 37 38.18 11.55 13.33
N ARG A 38 38.24 12.87 13.49
CA ARG A 38 38.75 13.53 14.70
C ARG A 38 37.73 14.50 15.26
N ALA A 39 37.69 14.61 16.59
CA ALA A 39 36.84 15.59 17.26
C ALA A 39 37.22 17.03 16.85
N PRO A 40 36.23 17.93 16.69
CA PRO A 40 36.52 19.35 16.43
C PRO A 40 37.35 19.92 17.57
N ALA A 41 38.24 20.87 17.28
CA ALA A 41 39.21 21.37 18.25
C ALA A 41 39.31 22.91 18.19
N PRO A 42 38.87 23.64 19.23
CA PRO A 42 38.07 23.18 20.37
C PRO A 42 36.61 22.88 19.95
N TYR A 43 35.81 22.35 20.87
CA TYR A 43 34.36 22.26 20.70
C TYR A 43 33.61 22.51 22.00
N THR A 44 32.41 23.06 21.89
CA THR A 44 31.51 23.35 23.01
C THR A 44 30.39 22.31 23.05
N TYR A 45 30.00 21.87 24.25
CA TYR A 45 28.92 20.91 24.42
C TYR A 45 28.02 21.24 25.61
N LEU A 46 26.76 20.83 25.50
CA LEU A 46 25.72 20.87 26.51
C LEU A 46 25.73 19.57 27.32
N ALA A 47 25.73 19.69 28.65
CA ALA A 47 25.53 18.59 29.59
C ALA A 47 24.19 18.79 30.32
N TYR A 48 23.36 17.74 30.34
CA TYR A 48 22.01 17.79 30.92
C TYR A 48 22.00 17.13 32.29
N HIS A 49 21.47 17.82 33.28
CA HIS A 49 21.33 17.31 34.64
C HIS A 49 19.95 16.70 34.86
N ALA A 50 19.84 15.82 35.85
CA ALA A 50 18.60 15.12 36.18
C ALA A 50 17.45 16.06 36.59
N ASP A 51 17.75 17.29 37.05
CA ASP A 51 16.77 18.32 37.38
C ASP A 51 16.33 19.16 36.15
N GLY A 52 16.85 18.85 34.96
CA GLY A 52 16.57 19.55 33.72
C GLY A 52 17.44 20.77 33.46
N THR A 53 18.37 21.12 34.37
CA THR A 53 19.34 22.19 34.12
C THR A 53 20.39 21.77 33.09
N ILE A 54 20.98 22.76 32.40
CA ILE A 54 21.94 22.54 31.32
C ILE A 54 23.21 23.32 31.63
N ASP A 55 24.34 22.62 31.67
CA ASP A 55 25.67 23.23 31.73
C ASP A 55 26.31 23.30 30.33
N VAL A 56 27.14 24.32 30.14
CA VAL A 56 27.91 24.54 28.91
C VAL A 56 29.39 24.35 29.21
N HIS A 57 30.04 23.46 28.47
CA HIS A 57 31.45 23.14 28.64
C HIS A 57 32.21 23.25 27.32
N THR A 58 33.52 23.42 27.40
CA THR A 58 34.42 23.42 26.24
C THR A 58 35.49 22.35 26.41
N SER A 59 35.76 21.62 25.33
CA SER A 59 36.80 20.60 25.25
C SER A 59 37.87 21.00 24.22
N SER A 60 39.11 20.58 24.47
CA SER A 60 40.23 20.86 23.57
C SER A 60 40.13 20.10 22.24
N GLY A 61 39.40 18.98 22.19
CA GLY A 61 39.16 18.23 20.95
C GLY A 61 40.39 17.55 20.33
N GLY A 62 40.31 17.26 19.02
CA GLY A 62 41.44 16.80 18.18
C GLY A 62 41.77 15.30 18.22
N ASN A 63 41.24 14.59 19.22
CA ASN A 63 41.41 13.15 19.35
C ASN A 63 40.68 12.39 18.23
N ALA A 64 41.26 11.29 17.76
CA ALA A 64 40.60 10.40 16.82
C ALA A 64 39.43 9.69 17.51
N TYR A 65 38.26 9.70 16.86
CA TYR A 65 37.10 8.98 17.35
C TYR A 65 37.35 7.48 17.30
N ARG A 66 36.80 6.76 18.28
CA ARG A 66 36.89 5.31 18.41
C ARG A 66 35.50 4.71 18.54
N HIS A 67 35.38 3.45 18.13
CA HIS A 67 34.18 2.67 18.31
C HIS A 67 33.85 2.51 19.80
N TYR A 68 32.66 2.94 20.22
CA TYR A 68 32.17 2.66 21.56
C TYR A 68 31.52 1.29 21.59
N MET A 69 31.96 0.44 22.51
CA MET A 69 31.54 -0.95 22.59
C MET A 69 30.97 -1.26 23.97
N LEU A 70 29.80 -1.88 24.00
CA LEU A 70 29.23 -2.49 25.20
C LEU A 70 29.22 -4.00 25.04
N THR A 71 29.67 -4.73 26.05
CA THR A 71 29.52 -6.18 26.14
C THR A 71 28.45 -6.48 27.17
N ASP A 72 27.34 -7.09 26.73
CA ASP A 72 26.21 -7.42 27.58
C ASP A 72 26.51 -8.61 28.52
N SER A 73 25.55 -8.91 29.41
CA SER A 73 25.66 -10.03 30.35
C SER A 73 25.76 -11.40 29.68
N ASP A 74 25.35 -11.52 28.42
CA ASP A 74 25.44 -12.75 27.63
C ASP A 74 26.80 -12.88 26.93
N GLY A 75 27.70 -11.89 27.12
CA GLY A 75 29.03 -11.85 26.53
C GLY A 75 29.06 -11.36 25.08
N ILE A 76 27.94 -10.87 24.55
CA ILE A 76 27.85 -10.38 23.18
C ILE A 76 28.27 -8.90 23.17
N SER A 77 29.18 -8.56 22.26
CA SER A 77 29.67 -7.19 22.11
C SER A 77 28.90 -6.46 21.02
N HIS A 78 28.37 -5.29 21.38
CA HIS A 78 27.60 -4.41 20.53
C HIS A 78 28.33 -3.09 20.36
N GLN A 79 28.41 -2.60 19.14
CA GLN A 79 28.75 -1.21 18.93
C GLN A 79 27.55 -0.34 19.31
N VAL A 80 27.82 0.72 20.07
CA VAL A 80 26.81 1.64 20.58
C VAL A 80 27.10 3.07 20.14
N TYR A 81 26.08 3.91 20.12
CA TYR A 81 26.23 5.33 19.82
C TYR A 81 26.16 6.18 21.07
N CYS A 82 27.00 7.21 21.13
CA CYS A 82 26.95 8.20 22.20
C CYS A 82 25.78 9.16 21.93
N VAL A 83 24.95 9.40 22.95
CA VAL A 83 23.90 10.43 22.93
C VAL A 83 24.18 11.50 23.99
N GLU A 84 25.43 11.69 24.39
CA GLU A 84 25.82 12.69 25.38
C GLU A 84 27.25 13.16 25.11
N SER A 85 27.39 14.00 24.08
CA SER A 85 28.70 14.46 23.60
C SER A 85 29.51 15.15 24.70
N GLY A 86 30.83 14.93 24.70
CA GLY A 86 31.78 15.58 25.61
C GLY A 86 31.89 14.96 27.00
N ILE A 87 30.95 14.09 27.42
CA ILE A 87 31.02 13.38 28.70
C ILE A 87 31.93 12.14 28.56
N PRO A 88 32.79 11.83 29.56
CA PRO A 88 33.68 10.67 29.47
C PRO A 88 32.94 9.34 29.32
N TYR A 89 33.50 8.43 28.52
CA TYR A 89 33.00 7.05 28.38
C TYR A 89 33.65 6.10 29.40
N HIS A 90 34.99 6.03 29.34
CA HIS A 90 35.89 5.11 30.06
C HIS A 90 35.51 3.61 30.01
N THR A 91 36.53 2.77 30.14
CA THR A 91 36.34 1.32 30.28
C THR A 91 35.70 1.00 31.64
N SER A 92 34.84 -0.02 31.69
CA SER A 92 34.18 -0.45 32.93
C SER A 92 33.69 -1.89 32.84
N GLU A 93 33.41 -2.50 34.00
CA GLU A 93 32.83 -3.83 34.12
C GLU A 93 31.40 -3.74 34.68
N ASN A 94 30.40 -4.12 33.88
CA ASN A 94 28.98 -4.22 34.24
C ASN A 94 28.39 -2.97 34.93
N THR A 95 28.78 -1.77 34.48
CA THR A 95 28.33 -0.51 35.11
C THR A 95 27.28 0.26 34.31
N TYR A 96 27.11 -0.03 33.02
CA TYR A 96 26.00 0.52 32.24
C TYR A 96 24.74 -0.29 32.50
N VAL A 97 23.60 0.38 32.62
CA VAL A 97 22.28 -0.24 32.77
C VAL A 97 21.36 0.23 31.66
N SER A 98 20.66 -0.70 31.00
CA SER A 98 19.70 -0.37 29.94
C SER A 98 18.34 0.08 30.47
N GLU A 99 17.81 1.14 29.87
CA GLU A 99 16.45 1.62 29.99
C GLU A 99 15.73 1.49 28.64
N SER A 100 14.40 1.41 28.67
CA SER A 100 13.62 1.56 27.44
C SER A 100 13.75 2.99 26.92
N GLY A 101 14.00 3.14 25.63
CA GLY A 101 14.05 4.44 24.95
C GLY A 101 12.72 5.21 24.99
N THR A 102 11.60 4.55 25.27
CA THR A 102 10.30 5.21 25.48
C THR A 102 10.10 5.76 26.90
N ASN A 103 10.91 5.29 27.86
CA ASN A 103 10.83 5.69 29.27
C ASN A 103 12.23 6.02 29.83
N SER A 104 13.12 6.53 28.99
CA SER A 104 14.48 6.86 29.41
C SER A 104 14.51 8.18 30.15
N GLN A 105 15.13 8.20 31.33
CA GLN A 105 15.26 9.43 32.11
C GLN A 105 16.06 10.48 31.35
N TYR A 106 17.17 10.08 30.73
CA TYR A 106 18.04 10.99 29.99
C TYR A 106 17.37 11.55 28.74
N LEU A 107 16.75 10.72 27.90
CA LEU A 107 16.08 11.23 26.70
C LEU A 107 14.97 12.22 27.05
N ASN A 108 14.26 12.00 28.16
CA ASN A 108 13.21 12.91 28.62
C ASN A 108 13.72 14.33 28.96
N LEU A 109 15.01 14.50 29.22
CA LEU A 109 15.65 15.82 29.40
C LEU A 109 15.83 16.58 28.08
N LEU A 110 15.90 15.87 26.95
CA LEU A 110 16.11 16.48 25.64
C LEU A 110 14.79 17.06 25.09
N PRO A 111 14.83 18.13 24.28
CA PRO A 111 13.65 18.62 23.57
C PRO A 111 12.95 17.53 22.74
N ALA A 112 11.63 17.62 22.57
CA ALA A 112 10.85 16.61 21.86
C ALA A 112 11.34 16.35 20.43
N GLU A 113 11.72 17.41 19.71
CA GLU A 113 12.27 17.31 18.36
C GLU A 113 13.64 16.62 18.34
N ALA A 114 14.49 16.86 19.34
CA ALA A 114 15.77 16.20 19.48
C ALA A 114 15.59 14.69 19.74
N ARG A 115 14.68 14.31 20.64
CA ARG A 115 14.32 12.90 20.86
C ARG A 115 13.87 12.23 19.58
N ARG A 116 12.94 12.87 18.85
CA ARG A 116 12.43 12.35 17.57
C ARG A 116 13.54 12.20 16.54
N GLY A 117 14.39 13.22 16.40
CA GLY A 117 15.55 13.19 15.54
C GLY A 117 16.50 12.02 15.85
N ILE A 118 16.85 11.85 17.13
CA ILE A 118 17.69 10.74 17.60
C ILE A 118 17.07 9.38 17.25
N THR A 119 15.78 9.19 17.52
CA THR A 119 15.08 7.93 17.19
C THR A 119 15.10 7.66 15.69
N LEU A 120 14.77 8.64 14.85
CA LEU A 120 14.75 8.46 13.40
C LEU A 120 16.16 8.25 12.82
N THR A 121 17.16 8.94 13.37
CA THR A 121 18.56 8.73 12.99
C THR A 121 19.04 7.34 13.36
N ALA A 122 18.62 6.76 14.50
CA ALA A 122 18.97 5.39 14.85
C ALA A 122 18.28 4.34 13.95
N ILE A 123 17.10 4.66 13.40
CA ILE A 123 16.40 3.81 12.44
C ILE A 123 17.16 3.75 11.11
N TYR A 124 17.53 4.92 10.58
CA TYR A 124 18.13 5.06 9.25
C TYR A 124 19.65 5.07 9.27
N GLY A 125 20.28 5.23 10.42
CA GLY A 125 21.72 5.17 10.59
C GLY A 125 22.27 3.76 10.46
N TRP A 126 23.59 3.66 10.58
CA TRP A 126 24.27 2.37 10.57
C TRP A 126 23.80 1.52 11.75
N LYS A 127 23.66 0.22 11.47
CA LYS A 127 23.39 -0.84 12.43
C LYS A 127 24.08 -2.12 11.97
N PRO A 128 24.36 -3.08 12.86
CA PRO A 128 25.01 -4.32 12.47
C PRO A 128 24.27 -5.02 11.32
N GLY A 129 25.03 -5.46 10.31
CA GLY A 129 24.48 -6.12 9.12
C GLY A 129 23.80 -5.18 8.11
N ALA A 130 23.77 -3.87 8.34
CA ALA A 130 23.25 -2.92 7.36
C ALA A 130 24.11 -2.89 6.10
N ALA A 131 23.47 -2.95 4.93
CA ALA A 131 24.12 -2.63 3.66
C ALA A 131 24.48 -1.14 3.61
N LEU A 132 25.54 -0.80 2.86
CA LEU A 132 25.93 0.58 2.65
C LEU A 132 24.85 1.32 1.82
N PRO A 133 24.35 2.47 2.29
CA PRO A 133 23.22 3.14 1.66
C PRO A 133 23.56 3.86 0.35
N VAL A 134 24.82 4.23 0.17
CA VAL A 134 25.33 4.99 -0.98
C VAL A 134 26.68 4.43 -1.41
N SER A 135 27.08 4.68 -2.67
CA SER A 135 28.35 4.19 -3.19
C SER A 135 29.54 5.06 -2.79
N GLY A 136 30.71 4.42 -2.68
CA GLY A 136 31.97 5.12 -2.39
C GLY A 136 32.10 5.59 -0.95
N ILE A 137 31.52 4.85 -0.01
CA ILE A 137 31.73 4.98 1.44
C ILE A 137 32.11 3.59 1.99
N ASN A 138 32.65 3.54 3.19
CA ASN A 138 32.80 2.30 3.98
C ASN A 138 31.87 2.29 5.20
N GLU A 139 32.01 1.28 6.05
CA GLU A 139 31.20 1.13 7.26
C GLU A 139 31.44 2.26 8.28
N ASP A 140 32.69 2.67 8.47
CA ASP A 140 33.08 3.73 9.40
C ASP A 140 32.56 5.11 8.97
N ASP A 141 32.52 5.37 7.66
CA ASP A 141 31.88 6.56 7.10
C ASP A 141 30.40 6.63 7.48
N TYR A 142 29.68 5.51 7.34
CA TYR A 142 28.27 5.42 7.68
C TYR A 142 28.03 5.52 9.20
N LYS A 143 28.89 4.87 10.00
CA LYS A 143 28.85 4.99 11.46
C LYS A 143 29.10 6.41 11.93
N MET A 144 30.07 7.09 11.34
CA MET A 144 30.41 8.45 11.73
C MET A 144 29.32 9.43 11.33
N ALA A 145 28.79 9.34 10.11
CA ALA A 145 27.61 10.12 9.71
C ALA A 145 26.44 9.97 10.71
N THR A 146 26.17 8.74 11.13
CA THR A 146 25.13 8.45 12.14
C THR A 146 25.44 9.16 13.47
N GLN A 147 26.65 9.01 14.00
CA GLN A 147 27.05 9.62 15.27
C GLN A 147 27.01 11.15 15.24
N ILE A 148 27.41 11.77 14.13
CA ILE A 148 27.36 13.23 13.96
C ILE A 148 25.93 13.74 14.04
N ILE A 149 24.98 13.10 13.33
CA ILE A 149 23.56 13.53 13.37
C ILE A 149 22.98 13.36 14.78
N LEU A 150 23.31 12.26 15.48
CA LEU A 150 22.87 12.05 16.87
C LEU A 150 23.34 13.18 17.80
N TRP A 151 24.60 13.59 17.68
CA TRP A 151 25.14 14.72 18.45
C TRP A 151 24.53 16.05 18.04
N GLU A 152 24.27 16.30 16.74
CA GLU A 152 23.59 17.53 16.31
C GLU A 152 22.23 17.69 16.98
N TYR A 153 21.40 16.64 17.00
CA TYR A 153 20.12 16.68 17.71
C TYR A 153 20.29 16.83 19.22
N GLN A 154 21.17 16.03 19.84
CA GLN A 154 21.36 16.07 21.28
C GLN A 154 21.90 17.42 21.78
N GLN A 155 22.79 18.02 21.01
CA GLN A 155 23.43 19.30 21.31
C GLN A 155 22.56 20.50 20.89
N GLN A 156 21.34 20.26 20.41
CA GLN A 156 20.41 21.27 19.91
C GLN A 156 21.00 22.13 18.78
N LEU A 157 21.88 21.54 17.98
CA LEU A 157 22.42 22.15 16.75
C LEU A 157 21.57 21.81 15.52
N ARG A 158 20.52 21.02 15.72
CA ARG A 158 19.52 20.64 14.75
C ARG A 158 18.21 20.32 15.46
N SER A 159 17.09 20.80 14.92
CA SER A 159 15.73 20.46 15.37
C SER A 159 14.90 19.73 14.32
N ASP A 160 15.38 19.64 13.09
CA ASP A 160 14.68 19.02 11.96
C ASP A 160 15.71 18.44 10.97
N PRO A 161 15.33 17.58 10.02
CA PRO A 161 16.30 16.96 9.11
C PRO A 161 16.83 17.90 8.03
N TYR A 162 16.34 19.14 7.91
CA TYR A 162 16.67 20.05 6.83
C TYR A 162 17.79 21.02 7.20
N ASN A 163 17.75 21.58 8.42
CA ASN A 163 18.65 22.66 8.79
C ASN A 163 19.44 22.38 10.07
N ARG A 164 20.75 22.68 10.02
CA ARG A 164 21.55 22.91 11.22
C ARG A 164 21.39 24.37 11.65
N HIS A 165 21.57 24.63 12.94
CA HIS A 165 21.58 25.97 13.51
C HIS A 165 22.50 26.01 14.73
N GLY A 166 23.02 27.19 15.07
CA GLY A 166 23.71 27.36 16.34
C GLY A 166 22.73 27.27 17.51
N ASN A 167 23.25 26.94 18.70
CA ASN A 167 22.47 26.88 19.95
C ASN A 167 22.78 28.06 20.90
N GLY A 168 23.50 29.08 20.41
CA GLY A 168 23.98 30.21 21.21
C GLY A 168 25.35 30.00 21.88
N HIS A 169 25.84 28.75 21.93
CA HIS A 169 27.12 28.37 22.54
C HIS A 169 28.09 27.69 21.57
N ALA A 170 27.56 27.00 20.57
CA ALA A 170 28.29 26.36 19.49
C ALA A 170 27.66 26.72 18.13
N ASP A 171 28.51 26.71 17.09
CA ASP A 171 28.06 26.85 15.71
C ASP A 171 27.37 25.56 15.23
N GLY A 172 26.38 25.71 14.34
CA GLY A 172 25.63 24.57 13.81
C GLY A 172 26.52 23.55 13.10
N ASP A 173 27.60 24.00 12.45
CA ASP A 173 28.50 23.12 11.69
C ASP A 173 29.56 22.46 12.57
N GLN A 174 29.60 22.70 13.89
CA GLN A 174 30.67 22.20 14.77
C GLN A 174 30.90 20.69 14.65
N TYR A 175 29.85 19.87 14.67
CA TYR A 175 30.01 18.41 14.51
C TYR A 175 30.08 18.02 13.03
N PHE A 176 29.31 18.69 12.17
CA PHE A 176 29.34 18.45 10.72
C PHE A 176 30.74 18.64 10.12
N SER A 177 31.55 19.57 10.64
CA SER A 177 32.92 19.82 10.17
C SER A 177 33.84 18.60 10.26
N VAL A 178 33.51 17.59 11.06
CA VAL A 178 34.24 16.32 11.16
C VAL A 178 34.18 15.54 9.84
N ILE A 179 33.05 15.65 9.13
CA ILE A 179 32.73 14.87 7.94
C ILE A 179 32.62 15.72 6.68
N ALA A 180 32.60 17.05 6.80
CA ALA A 180 32.50 17.97 5.67
C ALA A 180 33.60 17.74 4.62
N GLY A 181 33.21 17.58 3.36
CA GLY A 181 34.05 17.24 2.22
C GLY A 181 34.55 15.79 2.19
N ARG A 182 34.12 14.93 3.13
CA ARG A 182 34.60 13.54 3.28
C ARG A 182 33.54 12.54 2.86
N PRO A 183 33.91 11.27 2.60
CA PRO A 183 32.94 10.25 2.17
C PRO A 183 31.72 10.08 3.11
N ALA A 184 31.90 10.23 4.42
CA ALA A 184 30.80 10.19 5.39
C ALA A 184 29.69 11.22 5.13
N GLU A 185 29.98 12.37 4.52
CA GLU A 185 28.95 13.37 4.18
C GLU A 185 27.86 12.80 3.28
N LYS A 186 28.20 11.88 2.37
CA LYS A 186 27.20 11.21 1.50
C LYS A 186 26.21 10.37 2.31
N ALA A 187 26.71 9.68 3.34
CA ALA A 187 25.85 8.90 4.23
C ALA A 187 25.01 9.84 5.12
N TYR A 188 25.59 10.94 5.57
CA TYR A 188 24.91 11.97 6.36
C TYR A 188 23.70 12.54 5.61
N ASP A 189 23.90 12.99 4.37
CA ASP A 189 22.84 13.53 3.52
C ASP A 189 21.75 12.48 3.24
N TRP A 190 22.17 11.24 2.98
CA TRP A 190 21.24 10.14 2.76
C TRP A 190 20.37 9.86 4.01
N ILE A 191 20.97 9.77 5.20
CA ILE A 191 20.24 9.56 6.46
C ILE A 191 19.22 10.67 6.66
N LEU A 192 19.61 11.94 6.52
CA LEU A 192 18.70 13.07 6.71
C LEU A 192 17.55 13.08 5.68
N ALA A 193 17.82 12.70 4.43
CA ALA A 193 16.76 12.53 3.43
C ALA A 193 15.78 11.40 3.81
N GLN A 194 16.26 10.32 4.42
CA GLN A 194 15.38 9.27 4.95
C GLN A 194 14.56 9.76 6.15
N VAL A 195 15.19 10.49 7.08
CA VAL A 195 14.51 11.09 8.24
C VAL A 195 13.42 12.06 7.79
N ALA A 196 13.71 12.93 6.81
CA ALA A 196 12.75 13.87 6.22
C ALA A 196 11.55 13.17 5.57
N SER A 197 11.80 12.07 4.87
CA SER A 197 10.75 11.29 4.18
C SER A 197 10.07 10.25 5.08
N HIS A 198 10.47 10.13 6.35
CA HIS A 198 10.03 9.07 7.26
C HIS A 198 8.50 8.95 7.31
N SER A 199 7.81 10.06 7.57
CA SER A 199 6.34 10.09 7.69
C SER A 199 5.60 10.16 6.34
N THR A 200 6.31 10.26 5.21
CA THR A 200 5.70 10.29 3.88
C THR A 200 5.29 8.88 3.47
N VAL A 201 4.04 8.68 3.06
CA VAL A 201 3.50 7.38 2.61
C VAL A 201 3.17 7.45 1.11
N PRO A 202 3.01 6.32 0.39
CA PRO A 202 2.67 6.37 -1.03
C PRO A 202 1.39 7.19 -1.26
N SER A 203 1.35 8.00 -2.31
CA SER A 203 0.32 9.02 -2.50
C SER A 203 -1.11 8.46 -2.66
N PHE A 204 -1.24 7.19 -3.05
CA PHE A 204 -2.51 6.46 -3.12
C PHE A 204 -2.91 5.81 -1.79
N THR A 205 -2.26 6.18 -0.68
CA THR A 205 -2.51 5.64 0.67
C THR A 205 -2.65 6.78 1.68
N SER A 206 -3.07 6.46 2.90
CA SER A 206 -3.08 7.38 4.04
C SER A 206 -2.34 6.82 5.23
N SER A 207 -1.72 7.68 6.04
CA SER A 207 -1.18 7.30 7.36
C SER A 207 -2.25 7.06 8.42
N LYS A 208 -3.52 7.40 8.14
CA LYS A 208 -4.65 7.15 9.03
C LYS A 208 -5.66 6.21 8.40
N LYS A 209 -6.06 5.19 9.15
CA LYS A 209 -7.07 4.20 8.74
C LYS A 209 -8.42 4.83 8.37
N SER A 210 -8.84 5.89 9.07
CA SER A 210 -10.10 6.61 8.80
C SER A 210 -10.10 7.40 7.49
N GLU A 211 -8.92 7.77 7.00
CA GLU A 211 -8.71 8.59 5.80
C GLU A 211 -8.16 7.73 4.64
N ALA A 212 -8.23 6.40 4.75
CA ALA A 212 -7.74 5.48 3.73
C ALA A 212 -8.51 5.68 2.41
N PRO A 213 -7.83 6.05 1.31
CA PRO A 213 -8.49 6.23 0.02
C PRO A 213 -9.01 4.90 -0.52
N GLU A 214 -10.03 4.97 -1.39
CA GLU A 214 -10.64 3.80 -2.02
C GLU A 214 -10.16 3.65 -3.47
N LEU A 215 -9.56 2.50 -3.76
CA LEU A 215 -9.17 2.08 -5.10
C LEU A 215 -10.21 1.09 -5.63
N GLU A 216 -10.71 1.33 -6.84
CA GLU A 216 -11.62 0.43 -7.54
C GLU A 216 -10.91 -0.26 -8.70
N LEU A 217 -10.71 -1.58 -8.59
CA LEU A 217 -10.12 -2.37 -9.65
C LEU A 217 -11.16 -2.66 -10.74
N LYS A 218 -10.70 -2.59 -11.99
CA LYS A 218 -11.50 -2.78 -13.20
C LYS A 218 -11.30 -4.18 -13.77
N TRP A 219 -12.36 -4.79 -14.29
CA TRP A 219 -12.33 -6.11 -14.88
C TRP A 219 -11.62 -6.06 -16.23
N ASP A 220 -10.51 -6.79 -16.33
CA ASP A 220 -9.80 -7.05 -17.58
C ASP A 220 -10.39 -8.31 -18.22
N VAL A 221 -11.17 -8.12 -19.30
CA VAL A 221 -11.89 -9.19 -19.99
C VAL A 221 -10.93 -10.21 -20.62
N GLU A 222 -9.74 -9.78 -21.06
CA GLU A 222 -8.76 -10.66 -21.70
C GLU A 222 -8.03 -11.50 -20.66
N LYS A 223 -7.61 -10.87 -19.56
CA LYS A 223 -6.84 -11.53 -18.49
C LYS A 223 -7.71 -12.25 -17.46
N LYS A 224 -9.03 -12.01 -17.48
CA LYS A 224 -10.01 -12.53 -16.51
C LYS A 224 -9.58 -12.24 -15.07
N VAL A 225 -9.23 -10.99 -14.80
CA VAL A 225 -8.75 -10.49 -13.51
C VAL A 225 -9.18 -9.05 -13.31
N TYR A 226 -9.48 -8.67 -12.07
CA TYR A 226 -9.62 -7.27 -11.70
C TYR A 226 -8.23 -6.64 -11.58
N THR A 227 -8.02 -5.46 -12.15
CA THR A 227 -6.74 -4.77 -12.16
C THR A 227 -6.88 -3.26 -12.03
N LEU A 228 -5.91 -2.64 -11.37
CA LEU A 228 -5.71 -1.19 -11.36
C LEU A 228 -4.22 -0.91 -11.24
N THR A 229 -3.70 0.00 -12.06
CA THR A 229 -2.35 0.54 -11.88
C THR A 229 -2.45 1.97 -11.39
N VAL A 230 -1.75 2.27 -10.30
CA VAL A 230 -1.65 3.62 -9.72
C VAL A 230 -0.20 4.04 -9.65
N THR A 231 0.04 5.35 -9.74
CA THR A 231 1.37 5.95 -9.64
C THR A 231 1.53 6.59 -8.27
N ASP A 232 2.59 6.24 -7.55
CA ASP A 232 3.02 6.98 -6.37
C ASP A 232 3.71 8.29 -6.80
N THR A 233 3.02 9.40 -6.60
CA THR A 233 3.53 10.74 -6.89
C THR A 233 4.53 11.21 -5.85
N ASN A 234 4.59 10.58 -4.68
CA ASN A 234 5.66 10.81 -3.69
C ASN A 234 6.94 10.04 -4.06
N ASN A 235 6.88 9.16 -5.08
CA ASN A 235 8.02 8.47 -5.68
C ASN A 235 8.90 7.73 -4.65
N LEU A 236 8.27 7.12 -3.64
CA LEU A 236 8.99 6.46 -2.54
C LEU A 236 9.62 5.14 -2.97
N LYS A 237 9.07 4.50 -4.02
CA LYS A 237 9.56 3.23 -4.60
C LYS A 237 9.71 2.11 -3.57
N ILE A 238 8.88 2.14 -2.53
CA ILE A 238 8.87 1.12 -1.47
C ILE A 238 8.10 -0.11 -1.93
N ASP A 239 8.61 -1.30 -1.60
CA ASP A 239 7.85 -2.53 -1.79
C ASP A 239 6.71 -2.59 -0.77
N LEU A 240 5.55 -3.09 -1.21
CA LEU A 240 4.36 -3.20 -0.37
C LEU A 240 4.21 -4.63 0.13
N GLU A 241 4.35 -4.81 1.44
CA GLU A 241 4.02 -6.06 2.12
C GLU A 241 2.77 -5.83 2.98
N ALA A 242 1.69 -6.54 2.64
CA ALA A 242 0.42 -6.42 3.34
C ALA A 242 0.52 -7.11 4.71
N LEU A 243 0.29 -6.34 5.78
CA LEU A 243 0.14 -6.86 7.13
C LEU A 243 -1.29 -7.35 7.39
N LYS A 244 -2.28 -6.69 6.76
CA LYS A 244 -3.69 -7.07 6.80
C LYS A 244 -4.36 -6.81 5.45
N GLY A 245 -5.44 -7.54 5.20
CA GLY A 245 -6.17 -7.56 3.93
C GLY A 245 -5.75 -8.77 3.10
N SER A 246 -6.69 -9.33 2.35
CA SER A 246 -6.49 -10.53 1.53
C SER A 246 -7.30 -10.43 0.24
N GLY A 247 -6.98 -11.29 -0.74
CA GLY A 247 -7.69 -11.34 -2.02
C GLY A 247 -7.15 -10.39 -3.08
N VAL A 248 -6.16 -9.55 -2.76
CA VAL A 248 -5.45 -8.67 -3.71
C VAL A 248 -3.96 -8.98 -3.66
N SER A 249 -3.33 -9.02 -4.84
CA SER A 249 -1.88 -9.04 -4.98
C SER A 249 -1.42 -7.71 -5.57
N VAL A 250 -0.20 -7.29 -5.23
CA VAL A 250 0.39 -6.05 -5.73
C VAL A 250 1.77 -6.32 -6.29
N THR A 251 2.06 -5.74 -7.45
CA THR A 251 3.40 -5.69 -8.05
C THR A 251 3.82 -4.25 -8.26
N ARG A 252 5.13 -3.98 -8.20
CA ARG A 252 5.69 -2.64 -8.38
C ARG A 252 6.63 -2.62 -9.58
N ASN A 253 6.55 -1.56 -10.39
CA ASN A 253 7.53 -1.21 -11.41
C ASN A 253 7.91 0.28 -11.24
N GLY A 254 9.11 0.55 -10.74
CA GLY A 254 9.49 1.92 -10.40
C GLY A 254 8.59 2.49 -9.29
N ASN A 255 7.83 3.55 -9.60
CA ASN A 255 6.83 4.16 -8.73
C ASN A 255 5.38 3.81 -9.13
N GLU A 256 5.18 2.88 -10.05
CA GLU A 256 3.86 2.37 -10.40
C GLU A 256 3.57 1.06 -9.65
N TYR A 257 2.32 0.92 -9.21
CA TYR A 257 1.83 -0.22 -8.44
C TYR A 257 0.61 -0.80 -9.14
N THR A 258 0.68 -2.07 -9.52
CA THR A 258 -0.42 -2.80 -10.15
C THR A 258 -1.06 -3.73 -9.13
N PHE A 259 -2.29 -3.41 -8.74
CA PHE A 259 -3.13 -4.24 -7.89
C PHE A 259 -3.94 -5.19 -8.75
N THR A 260 -3.98 -6.47 -8.39
CA THR A 260 -4.80 -7.46 -9.09
C THR A 260 -5.57 -8.38 -8.14
N SER A 261 -6.78 -8.76 -8.54
CA SER A 261 -7.61 -9.71 -7.80
C SER A 261 -8.39 -10.63 -8.74
N ARG A 262 -8.56 -11.90 -8.35
CA ARG A 262 -9.49 -12.84 -9.02
C ARG A 262 -10.85 -12.92 -8.32
N GLN A 263 -11.00 -12.27 -7.17
CA GLN A 263 -12.21 -12.30 -6.37
C GLN A 263 -12.92 -10.96 -6.50
N MET A 264 -14.23 -11.00 -6.70
CA MET A 264 -15.04 -9.79 -6.62
C MET A 264 -15.13 -9.33 -5.16
N MET A 265 -14.95 -8.03 -4.95
CA MET A 265 -15.06 -7.39 -3.63
C MET A 265 -16.08 -6.25 -3.77
N MET A 266 -17.31 -6.51 -3.34
CA MET A 266 -18.37 -5.50 -3.38
C MET A 266 -18.13 -4.39 -2.36
N ASP A 267 -17.82 -4.78 -1.13
CA ASP A 267 -17.46 -3.84 -0.07
C ASP A 267 -15.94 -3.57 -0.08
N PRO A 268 -15.50 -2.32 0.17
CA PRO A 268 -14.09 -2.00 0.26
C PRO A 268 -13.38 -2.77 1.38
N VAL A 269 -12.35 -3.53 1.02
CA VAL A 269 -11.48 -4.24 1.95
C VAL A 269 -10.33 -3.32 2.34
N LEU A 270 -10.11 -3.12 3.64
CA LEU A 270 -8.99 -2.34 4.13
C LEU A 270 -7.69 -3.16 4.09
N PHE A 271 -6.67 -2.60 3.44
CA PHE A 271 -5.31 -3.08 3.47
C PHE A 271 -4.46 -2.21 4.39
N GLU A 272 -3.66 -2.87 5.22
CA GLU A 272 -2.65 -2.25 6.09
C GLU A 272 -1.28 -2.70 5.59
N PHE A 273 -0.43 -1.73 5.27
CA PHE A 273 0.94 -1.92 4.87
C PHE A 273 1.86 -1.25 5.88
N ARG A 274 3.13 -1.60 5.85
CA ARG A 274 4.17 -0.96 6.65
C ARG A 274 5.42 -0.75 5.82
N LYS A 275 6.12 0.37 6.01
CA LYS A 275 7.44 0.56 5.41
C LYS A 275 8.38 -0.55 5.87
N ASN A 276 9.21 -1.06 4.97
CA ASN A 276 10.25 -2.05 5.31
C ASN A 276 11.40 -1.36 6.07
N ILE A 277 11.12 -1.01 7.32
CA ILE A 277 12.06 -0.50 8.28
C ILE A 277 12.39 -1.69 9.20
N PRO A 278 13.68 -2.02 9.40
CA PRO A 278 14.07 -3.07 10.33
C PRO A 278 13.44 -2.79 11.70
N VAL A 279 12.52 -3.66 12.11
CA VAL A 279 11.97 -3.65 13.46
C VAL A 279 13.08 -4.22 14.34
N ALA A 280 13.99 -3.37 14.80
CA ALA A 280 14.87 -3.78 15.89
C ALA A 280 14.01 -4.03 17.14
N ASN A 281 14.55 -4.81 18.08
CA ASN A 281 14.06 -4.77 19.45
C ASN A 281 14.10 -3.32 19.97
N ASP A 282 13.31 -3.04 21.01
CA ASP A 282 13.11 -1.72 21.59
C ASP A 282 14.41 -0.88 21.61
N MET A 283 14.31 0.41 21.24
CA MET A 283 15.41 1.35 21.46
C MET A 283 15.86 1.25 22.91
N LEU A 284 17.14 0.98 23.16
CA LEU A 284 17.68 0.94 24.53
C LEU A 284 18.61 2.13 24.75
N ILE A 285 18.49 2.70 25.94
CA ILE A 285 19.34 3.79 26.42
C ILE A 285 20.14 3.28 27.61
N TRP A 286 21.45 3.32 27.49
CA TRP A 286 22.38 2.78 28.47
C TRP A 286 22.95 3.93 29.29
N GLY A 287 22.53 4.00 30.56
CA GLY A 287 22.99 5.01 31.50
C GLY A 287 24.08 4.47 32.42
N ARG A 288 25.01 5.36 32.79
CA ARG A 288 26.01 5.12 33.84
C ARG A 288 26.26 6.43 34.60
N PRO A 289 26.03 6.51 35.92
CA PRO A 289 26.19 7.76 36.66
C PRO A 289 27.58 8.41 36.48
N GLY A 290 27.61 9.65 35.99
CA GLY A 290 28.85 10.42 35.75
C GLY A 290 29.58 10.14 34.43
N TYR A 291 28.98 9.36 33.52
CA TYR A 291 29.54 8.99 32.23
C TYR A 291 28.50 9.15 31.12
N GLN A 292 28.96 9.23 29.87
CA GLN A 292 28.09 9.50 28.72
C GLN A 292 27.01 8.44 28.56
N THR A 293 25.80 8.87 28.24
CA THR A 293 24.69 8.01 27.89
C THR A 293 24.87 7.42 26.48
N MET A 294 24.61 6.11 26.34
CA MET A 294 24.73 5.39 25.07
C MET A 294 23.38 4.90 24.55
N MET A 295 23.28 4.59 23.27
CA MET A 295 22.07 4.02 22.68
C MET A 295 22.35 2.85 21.74
N THR A 296 21.37 1.95 21.65
CA THR A 296 21.33 0.84 20.68
C THR A 296 19.92 0.66 20.12
N GLY A 297 19.83 0.49 18.79
CA GLY A 297 18.59 0.18 18.09
C GLY A 297 17.56 1.33 18.09
N ALA A 298 16.53 1.18 17.27
CA ALA A 298 15.31 1.95 17.31
C ALA A 298 14.23 1.27 16.46
N SER A 299 12.97 1.47 16.81
CA SER A 299 11.82 0.92 16.10
C SER A 299 10.72 1.97 16.04
N ASP A 300 10.41 2.44 14.82
CA ASP A 300 9.24 3.28 14.53
C ASP A 300 8.59 2.82 13.21
N PRO A 301 7.73 1.80 13.26
CA PRO A 301 7.09 1.28 12.07
C PRO A 301 6.05 2.27 11.53
N VAL A 302 6.29 2.81 10.32
CA VAL A 302 5.30 3.64 9.63
C VAL A 302 4.29 2.74 8.90
N SER A 303 3.10 2.62 9.47
CA SER A 303 1.96 1.97 8.82
C SER A 303 1.19 2.93 7.92
N PHE A 304 0.60 2.39 6.86
CA PHE A 304 -0.24 3.14 5.94
C PHE A 304 -1.33 2.26 5.33
N PHE A 305 -2.39 2.89 4.86
CA PHE A 305 -3.68 2.26 4.63
C PHE A 305 -4.28 2.65 3.29
N VAL A 306 -4.94 1.70 2.66
CA VAL A 306 -5.75 1.89 1.44
C VAL A 306 -6.89 0.91 1.48
N LYS A 307 -8.05 1.29 0.96
CA LYS A 307 -9.19 0.41 0.78
C LYS A 307 -9.28 -0.01 -0.67
N ILE A 308 -9.59 -1.26 -0.92
CA ILE A 308 -9.67 -1.82 -2.27
C ILE A 308 -11.02 -2.49 -2.46
N LYS A 309 -11.70 -2.14 -3.54
CA LYS A 309 -12.92 -2.80 -4.03
C LYS A 309 -12.76 -3.15 -5.52
N THR A 310 -13.70 -3.90 -6.06
CA THR A 310 -13.78 -4.15 -7.50
C THR A 310 -15.01 -3.48 -8.07
N GLU A 311 -14.99 -3.15 -9.36
CA GLU A 311 -16.26 -2.95 -10.06
C GLU A 311 -17.08 -4.25 -10.05
N THR A 312 -18.39 -4.14 -9.90
CA THR A 312 -19.23 -5.29 -9.53
C THR A 312 -20.26 -5.64 -10.59
N TYR A 313 -21.00 -4.65 -11.11
CA TYR A 313 -22.12 -4.90 -12.02
C TYR A 313 -21.71 -4.80 -13.48
N GLY A 314 -22.30 -5.65 -14.31
CA GLY A 314 -22.39 -5.45 -15.76
C GLY A 314 -23.80 -5.04 -16.18
N THR A 315 -23.99 -4.83 -17.48
CA THR A 315 -25.27 -4.42 -18.07
C THR A 315 -25.76 -5.47 -19.07
N ALA A 316 -26.95 -6.03 -18.82
CA ALA A 316 -27.69 -6.80 -19.80
C ALA A 316 -28.49 -5.85 -20.69
N LYS A 317 -28.23 -5.88 -21.99
CA LYS A 317 -28.98 -5.12 -22.99
C LYS A 317 -29.85 -6.07 -23.81
N LEU A 318 -31.15 -5.80 -23.84
CA LEU A 318 -32.09 -6.51 -24.70
C LEU A 318 -32.49 -5.60 -25.84
N VAL A 319 -32.51 -6.13 -27.06
CA VAL A 319 -33.00 -5.43 -28.25
C VAL A 319 -34.11 -6.26 -28.88
N LYS A 320 -35.28 -5.65 -29.05
CA LYS A 320 -36.48 -6.27 -29.60
C LYS A 320 -36.85 -5.70 -30.96
N THR A 321 -37.09 -6.57 -31.92
CA THR A 321 -37.67 -6.27 -33.24
C THR A 321 -38.92 -7.12 -33.51
N SER A 322 -39.72 -6.76 -34.51
CA SER A 322 -40.85 -7.59 -34.98
C SER A 322 -41.12 -7.35 -36.48
N GLU A 323 -41.78 -8.32 -37.11
CA GLU A 323 -42.23 -8.27 -38.52
C GLU A 323 -43.11 -7.04 -38.83
N ASP A 324 -43.88 -6.56 -37.84
CA ASP A 324 -44.85 -5.48 -37.96
C ASP A 324 -44.42 -4.16 -37.27
N GLY A 325 -43.17 -4.09 -36.78
CA GLY A 325 -42.60 -2.91 -36.14
C GLY A 325 -43.05 -2.63 -34.70
N ILE A 326 -43.92 -3.47 -34.11
CA ILE A 326 -44.34 -3.34 -32.71
C ILE A 326 -43.27 -3.93 -31.77
N VAL A 327 -42.54 -3.03 -31.11
CA VAL A 327 -41.42 -3.39 -30.22
C VAL A 327 -41.61 -3.00 -28.77
N SER A 328 -42.59 -2.14 -28.45
CA SER A 328 -42.89 -1.66 -27.11
C SER A 328 -43.90 -2.56 -26.40
N GLY A 329 -43.81 -2.64 -25.07
CA GLY A 329 -44.78 -3.38 -24.25
C GLY A 329 -44.61 -4.91 -24.33
N ILE A 330 -43.48 -5.41 -24.83
CA ILE A 330 -43.18 -6.84 -24.87
C ILE A 330 -42.44 -7.24 -23.60
N THR A 331 -42.97 -8.21 -22.85
CA THR A 331 -42.40 -8.65 -21.57
C THR A 331 -41.48 -9.84 -21.74
N PHE A 332 -40.33 -9.76 -21.08
CA PHE A 332 -39.31 -10.79 -20.99
C PHE A 332 -39.12 -11.21 -19.54
N HIS A 333 -38.89 -12.49 -19.34
CA HIS A 333 -38.50 -13.10 -18.09
C HIS A 333 -36.99 -13.34 -18.10
N ILE A 334 -36.29 -12.83 -17.10
CA ILE A 334 -34.85 -13.02 -16.88
C ILE A 334 -34.69 -13.91 -15.65
N SER A 335 -34.02 -15.05 -15.83
CA SER A 335 -33.75 -16.00 -14.74
C SER A 335 -32.30 -16.47 -14.72
N GLY A 336 -31.76 -16.79 -13.54
CA GLY A 336 -30.42 -17.34 -13.40
C GLY A 336 -29.86 -17.17 -11.98
N THR A 337 -28.57 -17.42 -11.83
CA THR A 337 -27.85 -17.27 -10.56
C THR A 337 -26.63 -16.39 -10.79
N ASP A 338 -26.43 -15.41 -9.92
CA ASP A 338 -25.25 -14.54 -9.97
C ASP A 338 -23.99 -15.24 -9.41
N ILE A 339 -22.84 -14.60 -9.53
CA ILE A 339 -21.55 -15.09 -9.07
C ILE A 339 -21.47 -15.28 -7.54
N LEU A 340 -22.39 -14.68 -6.78
CA LEU A 340 -22.48 -14.84 -5.33
C LEU A 340 -23.47 -15.94 -4.91
N GLY A 341 -24.14 -16.57 -5.87
CA GLY A 341 -25.12 -17.63 -5.63
C GLY A 341 -26.54 -17.13 -5.40
N ASN A 342 -26.83 -15.85 -5.60
CA ASN A 342 -28.20 -15.33 -5.46
C ASN A 342 -29.01 -15.61 -6.73
N GLU A 343 -30.27 -15.98 -6.54
CA GLU A 343 -31.21 -16.19 -7.65
C GLU A 343 -31.70 -14.83 -8.19
N VAL A 344 -31.68 -14.69 -9.51
CA VAL A 344 -32.36 -13.63 -10.24
C VAL A 344 -33.56 -14.24 -10.93
N ASN A 345 -34.73 -13.66 -10.71
CA ASN A 345 -36.00 -14.12 -11.28
C ASN A 345 -36.94 -12.91 -11.41
N GLU A 346 -36.89 -12.24 -12.55
CA GLU A 346 -37.55 -10.94 -12.75
C GLU A 346 -38.20 -10.85 -14.14
N GLU A 347 -39.25 -10.02 -14.24
CA GLU A 347 -39.86 -9.65 -15.51
C GLU A 347 -39.50 -8.21 -15.86
N VAL A 348 -39.21 -7.98 -17.15
CA VAL A 348 -38.89 -6.67 -17.70
C VAL A 348 -39.66 -6.44 -18.99
N THR A 349 -40.09 -5.21 -19.25
CA THR A 349 -40.92 -4.88 -20.42
C THR A 349 -40.19 -3.86 -21.29
N THR A 350 -40.24 -4.06 -22.61
CA THR A 350 -39.60 -3.15 -23.57
C THR A 350 -40.28 -1.79 -23.61
N GLY A 351 -39.47 -0.72 -23.70
CA GLY A 351 -39.96 0.63 -23.96
C GLY A 351 -40.21 0.92 -25.44
N GLU A 352 -40.52 2.18 -25.76
CA GLU A 352 -40.86 2.62 -27.13
C GLU A 352 -39.79 2.32 -28.18
N ASN A 353 -38.50 2.32 -27.78
CA ASN A 353 -37.37 2.02 -28.66
C ASN A 353 -37.06 0.52 -28.76
N GLY A 354 -37.85 -0.36 -28.15
CA GLY A 354 -37.66 -1.81 -28.15
C GLY A 354 -36.45 -2.29 -27.33
N GLN A 355 -35.88 -1.45 -26.45
CA GLN A 355 -34.69 -1.79 -25.68
C GLN A 355 -34.97 -1.86 -24.18
N ILE A 356 -34.16 -2.67 -23.50
CA ILE A 356 -34.09 -2.76 -22.04
C ILE A 356 -32.61 -2.79 -21.65
N GLU A 357 -32.24 -2.02 -20.64
CA GLU A 357 -30.92 -2.08 -20.01
C GLU A 357 -31.10 -2.40 -18.52
N LYS A 358 -30.50 -3.50 -18.06
CA LYS A 358 -30.60 -3.96 -16.67
C LYS A 358 -29.20 -4.19 -16.12
N LYS A 359 -28.88 -3.58 -14.97
CA LYS A 359 -27.65 -3.88 -14.23
C LYS A 359 -27.82 -5.18 -13.47
N LEU A 360 -26.91 -6.12 -13.69
CA LEU A 360 -26.88 -7.43 -13.05
C LEU A 360 -25.46 -7.71 -12.56
N LEU A 361 -25.36 -8.46 -11.47
CA LEU A 361 -24.07 -9.03 -11.09
C LEU A 361 -23.61 -10.04 -12.16
N PRO A 362 -22.31 -10.26 -12.33
CA PRO A 362 -21.77 -11.29 -13.19
C PRO A 362 -22.43 -12.64 -12.99
N GLY A 363 -22.66 -13.34 -14.08
CA GLY A 363 -23.44 -14.57 -14.12
C GLY A 363 -23.93 -14.85 -15.53
N THR A 364 -24.51 -16.03 -15.73
CA THR A 364 -25.17 -16.39 -17.00
C THR A 364 -26.66 -16.47 -16.75
N TYR A 365 -27.43 -15.67 -17.48
CA TYR A 365 -28.87 -15.54 -17.31
C TYR A 365 -29.60 -16.02 -18.56
N LEU A 366 -30.73 -16.71 -18.36
CA LEU A 366 -31.67 -17.08 -19.40
C LEU A 366 -32.70 -15.97 -19.57
N VAL A 367 -32.83 -15.48 -20.80
CA VAL A 367 -33.81 -14.47 -21.18
C VAL A 367 -34.86 -15.13 -22.07
N LYS A 368 -36.14 -15.03 -21.66
CA LYS A 368 -37.27 -15.65 -22.34
C LYS A 368 -38.36 -14.62 -22.60
N GLU A 369 -38.83 -14.51 -23.84
CA GLU A 369 -40.03 -13.71 -24.12
C GLU A 369 -41.28 -14.41 -23.56
N LEU A 370 -42.13 -13.67 -22.85
CA LEU A 370 -43.42 -14.21 -22.44
C LEU A 370 -44.35 -14.33 -23.67
N PRO A 371 -45.07 -15.45 -23.84
CA PRO A 371 -45.92 -15.66 -25.02
C PRO A 371 -46.98 -14.56 -25.17
N VAL A 372 -47.05 -13.97 -26.35
CA VAL A 372 -48.11 -13.06 -26.78
C VAL A 372 -48.88 -13.72 -27.90
N ASP A 373 -50.22 -13.65 -27.87
CA ASP A 373 -51.04 -14.41 -28.82
C ASP A 373 -50.77 -14.05 -30.30
N ARG A 374 -50.33 -12.81 -30.55
CA ARG A 374 -49.98 -12.28 -31.87
C ARG A 374 -48.77 -12.95 -32.54
N TYR A 375 -47.80 -13.43 -31.76
CA TYR A 375 -46.48 -13.84 -32.29
C TYR A 375 -46.17 -15.31 -32.01
N VAL A 376 -45.34 -15.90 -32.86
CA VAL A 376 -44.64 -17.14 -32.51
C VAL A 376 -43.56 -16.77 -31.49
N THR A 377 -43.59 -17.40 -30.31
CA THR A 377 -42.62 -17.11 -29.24
C THR A 377 -41.21 -17.48 -29.70
N PRO A 378 -40.25 -16.54 -29.69
CA PRO A 378 -38.87 -16.82 -30.06
C PRO A 378 -38.20 -17.72 -29.02
N SER A 379 -37.17 -18.45 -29.44
CA SER A 379 -36.35 -19.26 -28.54
C SER A 379 -35.69 -18.39 -27.46
N ALA A 380 -35.64 -18.89 -26.23
CA ALA A 380 -34.91 -18.24 -25.15
C ALA A 380 -33.40 -18.17 -25.46
N GLN A 381 -32.73 -17.13 -24.95
CA GLN A 381 -31.31 -16.88 -25.19
C GLN A 381 -30.57 -16.72 -23.86
N TYR A 382 -29.32 -17.17 -23.82
CA TYR A 382 -28.44 -16.91 -22.69
C TYR A 382 -27.67 -15.61 -22.89
N VAL A 383 -27.49 -14.85 -21.82
CA VAL A 383 -26.59 -13.70 -21.76
C VAL A 383 -25.61 -13.89 -20.60
N THR A 384 -24.31 -13.79 -20.89
CA THR A 384 -23.26 -13.79 -19.87
C THR A 384 -22.89 -12.36 -19.52
N ILE A 385 -22.99 -12.01 -18.25
CA ILE A 385 -22.65 -10.70 -17.72
C ILE A 385 -21.27 -10.75 -17.08
N GLU A 386 -20.42 -9.81 -17.44
CA GLU A 386 -19.12 -9.55 -16.82
C GLU A 386 -19.11 -8.13 -16.25
N SER A 387 -18.33 -7.90 -15.18
CA SER A 387 -18.31 -6.61 -14.51
C SER A 387 -17.88 -5.49 -15.45
N GLY A 388 -18.55 -4.34 -15.37
CA GLY A 388 -18.28 -3.17 -16.22
C GLY A 388 -18.66 -3.33 -17.68
N GLN A 389 -19.04 -4.52 -18.16
CA GLN A 389 -19.33 -4.80 -19.56
C GLN A 389 -20.82 -4.69 -19.87
N THR A 390 -21.14 -4.45 -21.15
CA THR A 390 -22.50 -4.54 -21.68
C THR A 390 -22.61 -5.74 -22.61
N SER A 391 -23.47 -6.69 -22.26
CA SER A 391 -23.76 -7.87 -23.08
C SER A 391 -25.15 -7.75 -23.67
N SER A 392 -25.30 -8.06 -24.97
CA SER A 392 -26.56 -7.86 -25.70
C SER A 392 -27.19 -9.17 -26.17
N VAL A 393 -28.52 -9.25 -26.08
CA VAL A 393 -29.34 -10.30 -26.71
C VAL A 393 -30.39 -9.67 -27.63
N HIS A 394 -30.69 -10.35 -28.73
CA HIS A 394 -31.54 -9.82 -29.80
C HIS A 394 -32.71 -10.75 -30.05
N PHE A 395 -33.93 -10.26 -29.83
CA PHE A 395 -35.16 -11.01 -30.07
C PHE A 395 -35.93 -10.40 -31.26
N SER A 396 -36.42 -11.25 -32.16
CA SER A 396 -37.24 -10.83 -33.28
C SER A 396 -38.50 -11.68 -33.36
N ASN A 397 -39.66 -11.03 -33.45
CA ASN A 397 -40.94 -11.73 -33.55
C ASN A 397 -41.44 -11.83 -34.98
N ILE A 398 -42.03 -13.00 -35.27
CA ILE A 398 -42.79 -13.27 -36.49
C ILE A 398 -44.27 -13.43 -36.13
N LEU A 399 -45.16 -12.96 -37.00
CA LEU A 399 -46.61 -13.06 -36.78
C LEU A 399 -47.05 -14.53 -36.82
N LYS A 400 -47.98 -14.91 -35.94
CA LYS A 400 -48.73 -16.17 -36.14
C LYS A 400 -49.58 -16.02 -37.39
N LYS A 401 -49.40 -16.94 -38.33
CA LYS A 401 -50.15 -16.98 -39.59
C LYS A 401 -51.02 -18.23 -39.57
N PHE A 402 -52.27 -18.09 -40.00
CA PHE A 402 -53.19 -19.21 -40.15
C PHE A 402 -53.60 -19.34 -41.62
N ARG A 403 -53.91 -20.58 -42.02
CA ARG A 403 -54.55 -20.88 -43.29
C ARG A 403 -55.94 -21.42 -42.99
N VAL A 404 -56.96 -20.82 -43.59
CA VAL A 404 -58.32 -21.35 -43.53
C VAL A 404 -58.56 -22.17 -44.78
N HIS A 405 -59.05 -23.39 -44.61
CA HIS A 405 -59.59 -24.20 -45.70
C HIS A 405 -61.11 -24.24 -45.55
N VAL A 406 -61.81 -23.65 -46.51
CA VAL A 406 -63.28 -23.57 -46.52
C VAL A 406 -63.80 -24.44 -47.64
N VAL A 407 -64.69 -25.38 -47.31
CA VAL A 407 -65.44 -26.17 -48.28
C VAL A 407 -66.88 -25.72 -48.23
N LYS A 408 -67.42 -25.26 -49.37
CA LYS A 408 -68.84 -24.96 -49.50
C LYS A 408 -69.55 -26.07 -50.26
N SER A 409 -70.52 -26.69 -49.61
CA SER A 409 -71.40 -27.69 -50.22
C SER A 409 -72.86 -27.24 -50.20
N ASP A 410 -73.63 -27.80 -51.11
CA ASP A 410 -75.09 -27.74 -51.14
C ASP A 410 -75.68 -28.66 -50.06
N ALA A 411 -76.72 -28.20 -49.35
CA ALA A 411 -77.26 -28.88 -48.18
C ALA A 411 -78.08 -30.13 -48.53
N ASP A 412 -78.69 -30.17 -49.71
CA ASP A 412 -79.58 -31.26 -50.14
C ASP A 412 -78.82 -32.32 -50.95
N THR A 413 -77.78 -31.92 -51.68
CA THR A 413 -77.05 -32.79 -52.62
C THR A 413 -75.63 -33.14 -52.19
N GLY A 414 -75.04 -32.43 -51.22
CA GLY A 414 -73.66 -32.64 -50.77
C GLY A 414 -72.58 -32.24 -51.79
N ASN A 415 -72.98 -31.76 -52.97
CA ASN A 415 -72.06 -31.36 -54.04
C ASN A 415 -71.40 -30.02 -53.74
N ALA A 416 -70.18 -29.83 -54.26
CA ALA A 416 -69.48 -28.55 -54.20
C ALA A 416 -70.31 -27.47 -54.89
N GLN A 417 -70.53 -26.34 -54.21
CA GLN A 417 -71.23 -25.20 -54.78
C GLN A 417 -70.20 -24.27 -55.42
N GLY A 418 -70.16 -24.22 -56.76
CA GLY A 418 -69.24 -23.35 -57.51
C GLY A 418 -69.49 -21.86 -57.22
N ASP A 419 -68.42 -21.08 -57.26
CA ASP A 419 -68.37 -19.60 -57.17
C ASP A 419 -68.56 -18.94 -55.79
N ALA A 420 -68.27 -19.64 -54.69
CA ALA A 420 -68.22 -19.02 -53.37
C ALA A 420 -67.03 -18.05 -53.23
N THR A 421 -67.30 -16.77 -52.96
CA THR A 421 -66.28 -15.76 -52.64
C THR A 421 -66.28 -15.47 -51.14
N LEU A 422 -65.09 -15.37 -50.53
CA LEU A 422 -64.94 -14.98 -49.13
C LEU A 422 -64.86 -13.44 -49.04
N ALA A 423 -65.95 -12.79 -48.62
CA ALA A 423 -65.95 -11.35 -48.43
C ALA A 423 -64.95 -10.95 -47.33
N GLY A 424 -64.00 -10.05 -47.65
CA GLY A 424 -63.07 -9.47 -46.68
C GLY A 424 -61.67 -10.11 -46.59
N ALA A 425 -61.30 -11.00 -47.51
CA ALA A 425 -59.94 -11.56 -47.54
C ALA A 425 -58.92 -10.55 -48.13
N PRO A 426 -57.92 -10.07 -47.36
CA PRO A 426 -56.85 -9.25 -47.90
C PRO A 426 -55.91 -10.09 -48.80
N MET A 427 -55.23 -9.44 -49.75
CA MET A 427 -54.35 -10.09 -50.74
C MET A 427 -53.35 -11.07 -50.08
N GLY A 428 -53.48 -12.36 -50.43
CA GLY A 428 -52.70 -13.47 -49.89
C GLY A 428 -53.49 -14.79 -49.77
N SER A 429 -54.81 -14.75 -49.94
CA SER A 429 -55.67 -15.93 -49.99
C SER A 429 -55.74 -16.49 -51.41
N SER A 430 -55.07 -17.62 -51.66
CA SER A 430 -55.32 -18.43 -52.86
C SER A 430 -56.54 -19.32 -52.59
N VAL A 431 -57.67 -19.03 -53.23
CA VAL A 431 -58.79 -19.97 -53.32
C VAL A 431 -58.43 -20.98 -54.40
N MET A 432 -58.09 -22.21 -54.02
CA MET A 432 -58.07 -23.31 -54.99
C MET A 432 -59.45 -23.94 -55.00
N ALA A 433 -60.19 -23.70 -56.09
CA ALA A 433 -61.36 -24.49 -56.43
C ALA A 433 -60.88 -25.83 -57.03
N ASN A 434 -61.30 -26.95 -56.45
CA ASN A 434 -61.21 -28.26 -57.08
C ASN A 434 -62.54 -28.61 -57.72
#